data_AF-A0A2V4A2C2-F1
#
_entry.id   AF-A0A2V4A2C2-F1
#
_cell.length_a   1.000
_cell.length_b   1.000
_cell.length_c   1.000
_cell.angle_alpha   90.00
_cell.angle_beta   90.00
_cell.angle_gamma   90.00
#
_symmetry.space_group_name_H-M   'P 1'
#
loop_
_entity.id
_entity.type
_entity.pdbx_description
1 polymer ?
#
loop_
_entity_poly.entity_id
_entity_poly.type
_entity_poly.pdbx_seq_one_letter_code
_entity_poly.pdbx_strand_id
1 'polypeptide(L)'
;MKAIKILLILLSFSFLTSCELTEEEKLQKILTCENLFIQQNIYGGIVGYGERKFHLKEGKHETLLIIEPGTDYQTFIRMEGKKKLLKLFIKEAFKTNNPGKKMSNSCLTGVDFEYIFKSGNTTLTLRPDERTNSIFNQIIYEGK
;
A
#
# COMPACT_ATOMS: atom_id res chain seq x y z
N MET A 1 33.92 7.57 40.00
CA MET A 1 32.74 8.33 39.49
C MET A 1 32.86 8.92 38.08
N LYS A 2 34.06 9.13 37.51
CA LYS A 2 34.20 9.67 36.13
C LYS A 2 33.90 8.64 35.02
N ALA A 3 34.24 7.36 35.23
CA ALA A 3 34.00 6.29 34.25
C ALA A 3 32.51 5.96 34.02
N ILE A 4 31.68 6.03 35.07
CA ILE A 4 30.24 5.73 34.99
C ILE A 4 29.49 6.78 34.16
N LYS A 5 29.91 8.06 34.20
CA LYS A 5 29.31 9.12 33.39
C LYS A 5 29.60 8.97 31.90
N ILE A 6 30.78 8.46 31.52
CA ILE A 6 31.15 8.22 30.12
C ILE A 6 30.37 7.03 29.54
N LEU A 7 30.15 5.99 30.33
CA LEU A 7 29.35 4.83 29.92
C LEU A 7 27.88 5.20 29.67
N LEU A 8 27.30 6.08 30.50
CA LEU A 8 25.94 6.61 30.31
C LEU A 8 25.81 7.47 29.05
N ILE A 9 26.86 8.21 28.65
CA ILE A 9 26.86 9.02 27.42
C ILE A 9 26.97 8.14 26.17
N LEU A 10 27.76 7.07 26.21
CA LEU A 10 27.87 6.08 25.12
C LEU A 10 26.61 5.23 24.96
N LEU A 11 25.95 4.85 26.08
CA LEU A 11 24.64 4.20 26.03
C LEU A 11 23.52 5.12 25.52
N SER A 12 23.62 6.44 25.74
CA SER A 12 22.66 7.40 25.15
C SER A 12 22.88 7.67 23.66
N PHE A 13 24.06 7.35 23.11
CA PHE A 13 24.34 7.46 21.67
C PHE A 13 23.91 6.21 20.86
N SER A 14 23.50 5.13 21.54
CA SER A 14 22.98 3.91 20.89
C SER A 14 21.47 3.96 20.65
N PHE A 15 20.80 5.03 21.08
CA PHE A 15 19.39 5.27 20.80
C PHE A 15 19.28 6.25 19.62
N LEU A 16 18.56 5.86 18.56
CA LEU A 16 17.94 6.72 17.54
C LEU A 16 18.67 6.97 16.20
N THR A 17 19.52 6.06 15.71
CA THR A 17 19.43 5.83 14.26
C THR A 17 18.28 4.86 14.03
N SER A 18 17.05 5.39 14.06
CA SER A 18 15.94 4.73 13.38
C SER A 18 16.39 4.55 11.94
N CYS A 19 16.89 3.37 11.59
CA CYS A 19 17.19 3.02 10.21
C CYS A 19 15.83 2.85 9.54
N GLU A 20 15.18 3.97 9.23
CA GLU A 20 13.95 3.96 8.45
C GLU A 20 14.30 3.39 7.08
N LEU A 21 13.54 2.38 6.66
CA LEU A 21 13.68 1.82 5.33
C LEU A 21 13.50 2.92 4.30
N THR A 22 14.31 2.92 3.26
CA THR A 22 14.09 3.77 2.10
C THR A 22 12.78 3.40 1.40
N GLU A 23 12.25 4.29 0.57
CA GLU A 23 11.04 4.01 -0.19
C GLU A 23 11.23 2.81 -1.14
N GLU A 24 12.43 2.64 -1.71
CA GLU A 24 12.79 1.48 -2.53
C GLU A 24 12.83 0.18 -1.70
N GLU A 25 13.37 0.21 -0.48
CA GLU A 25 13.38 -0.95 0.41
C GLU A 25 11.96 -1.32 0.85
N LYS A 26 11.12 -0.32 1.15
CA LYS A 26 9.69 -0.52 1.43
C LYS A 26 9.01 -1.18 0.23
N LEU A 27 9.26 -0.69 -0.99
CA LEU A 27 8.73 -1.28 -2.22
C LEU A 27 9.12 -2.74 -2.37
N GLN A 28 10.41 -3.09 -2.20
CA GLN A 28 10.85 -4.49 -2.32
C GLN A 28 10.17 -5.40 -1.31
N LYS A 29 10.01 -4.93 -0.07
CA LYS A 29 9.29 -5.66 0.97
C LYS A 29 7.82 -5.85 0.63
N ILE A 30 7.15 -4.81 0.11
CA ILE A 30 5.77 -4.91 -0.37
C ILE A 30 5.63 -5.91 -1.54
N LEU A 31 6.58 -5.92 -2.49
CA LEU A 31 6.51 -6.80 -3.67
C LEU A 31 6.77 -8.29 -3.39
N THR A 32 7.38 -8.61 -2.25
CA THR A 32 7.82 -9.96 -1.87
C THR A 32 7.05 -10.54 -0.68
N CYS A 33 6.19 -9.76 -0.03
CA CYS A 33 5.45 -10.22 1.14
C CYS A 33 4.33 -11.22 0.79
N GLU A 34 4.08 -12.15 1.72
CA GLU A 34 3.00 -13.15 1.63
C GLU A 34 1.64 -12.60 2.08
N ASN A 35 1.67 -11.55 2.91
CA ASN A 35 0.48 -10.88 3.43
C ASN A 35 0.60 -9.38 3.14
N LEU A 36 -0.30 -8.88 2.31
CA LEU A 36 -0.33 -7.48 1.88
C LEU A 36 -1.72 -6.91 2.08
N PHE A 37 -1.81 -5.86 2.89
CA PHE A 37 -3.00 -5.02 2.94
C PHE A 37 -2.86 -3.88 1.95
N ILE A 38 -3.94 -3.61 1.21
CA ILE A 38 -4.03 -2.49 0.28
C ILE A 38 -5.26 -1.68 0.69
N GLN A 39 -5.08 -0.40 0.94
CA GLN A 39 -6.17 0.54 1.10
C GLN A 39 -6.16 1.49 -0.10
N GLN A 40 -7.29 1.60 -0.77
CA GLN A 40 -7.53 2.56 -1.85
C GLN A 40 -8.39 3.69 -1.30
N ASN A 41 -7.86 4.89 -1.26
CA ASN A 41 -8.61 6.10 -0.97
C ASN A 41 -8.96 6.76 -2.30
N ILE A 42 -10.24 7.10 -2.47
CA ILE A 42 -10.82 7.69 -3.67
C ILE A 42 -11.27 9.10 -3.29
N TYR A 43 -10.80 10.11 -4.02
CA TYR A 43 -11.11 11.51 -3.77
C TYR A 43 -11.80 12.14 -4.98
N GLY A 44 -12.84 12.93 -4.73
CA GLY A 44 -13.68 13.53 -5.76
C GLY A 44 -14.79 12.60 -6.27
N GLY A 45 -15.39 12.97 -7.41
CA GLY A 45 -16.55 12.27 -7.98
C GLY A 45 -17.79 12.32 -7.08
N ILE A 46 -18.87 11.65 -7.49
CA ILE A 46 -20.19 11.73 -6.82
C ILE A 46 -20.09 11.41 -5.31
N VAL A 47 -19.18 10.52 -4.93
CA VAL A 47 -18.96 10.08 -3.54
C VAL A 47 -18.17 11.09 -2.70
N GLY A 48 -17.42 12.02 -3.30
CA GLY A 48 -16.57 12.99 -2.62
C GLY A 48 -15.32 12.37 -1.97
N TYR A 49 -15.53 11.40 -1.07
CA TYR A 49 -14.48 10.54 -0.51
C TYR A 49 -15.00 9.11 -0.39
N GLY A 50 -14.18 8.14 -0.79
CA GLY A 50 -14.43 6.73 -0.59
C GLY A 50 -13.18 6.00 -0.13
N GLU A 51 -13.37 4.92 0.61
CA GLU A 51 -12.29 4.04 1.04
C GLU A 51 -12.66 2.61 0.68
N ARG A 52 -11.69 1.86 0.14
CA ARG A 52 -11.83 0.42 -0.12
C ARG A 52 -10.64 -0.31 0.44
N LYS A 53 -10.89 -1.43 1.12
CA LYS A 53 -9.85 -2.23 1.76
C LYS A 53 -9.71 -3.59 1.10
N PHE A 54 -8.47 -4.02 0.94
CA PHE A 54 -8.11 -5.30 0.37
C PHE A 54 -7.04 -5.99 1.21
N HIS A 55 -7.07 -7.31 1.24
CA HIS A 55 -6.05 -8.13 1.90
C HIS A 55 -5.66 -9.30 1.00
N LEU A 56 -4.43 -9.26 0.47
CA LEU A 56 -3.82 -10.38 -0.22
C LEU A 56 -3.31 -11.37 0.82
N LYS A 57 -3.79 -12.61 0.74
CA LYS A 57 -3.38 -13.72 1.60
C LYS A 57 -2.85 -14.86 0.74
N GLU A 58 -1.57 -15.17 0.89
CA GLU A 58 -0.96 -16.36 0.30
C GLU A 58 -1.17 -17.58 1.22
N GLY A 59 -1.92 -18.56 0.75
CA GLY A 59 -2.11 -19.85 1.40
C GLY A 59 -1.29 -20.95 0.75
N LYS A 60 -1.27 -22.14 1.36
CA LYS A 60 -0.56 -23.31 0.82
C LYS A 60 -1.09 -23.78 -0.54
N HIS A 61 -2.36 -23.54 -0.82
CA HIS A 61 -3.06 -24.07 -1.99
C HIS A 61 -3.58 -22.99 -2.94
N GLU A 62 -3.84 -21.78 -2.44
CA GLU A 62 -4.35 -20.69 -3.24
C GLU A 62 -3.87 -19.33 -2.71
N THR A 63 -3.84 -18.34 -3.59
CA THR A 63 -3.65 -16.94 -3.23
C THR A 63 -4.94 -16.19 -3.49
N LEU A 64 -5.45 -15.49 -2.47
CA LEU A 64 -6.70 -14.74 -2.54
C LEU A 64 -6.45 -13.27 -2.28
N LEU A 65 -7.13 -12.41 -3.04
CA LEU A 65 -7.31 -11.00 -2.69
C LEU A 65 -8.72 -10.86 -2.09
N ILE A 66 -8.77 -10.66 -0.79
CA ILE A 66 -9.99 -10.43 -0.02
C ILE A 66 -10.37 -8.96 -0.18
N ILE A 67 -11.64 -8.65 -0.49
CA ILE A 67 -12.20 -7.31 -0.63
C ILE A 67 -13.10 -7.04 0.57
N GLU A 68 -13.02 -5.85 1.17
CA GLU A 68 -13.70 -5.46 2.42
C GLU A 68 -13.50 -6.48 3.55
N PRO A 69 -12.24 -6.80 3.90
CA PRO A 69 -11.92 -7.84 4.87
C PRO A 69 -12.53 -7.55 6.25
N GLY A 70 -13.14 -8.58 6.86
CA GLY A 70 -13.76 -8.50 8.18
C GLY A 70 -15.15 -7.88 8.22
N THR A 71 -15.79 -7.68 7.06
CA THR A 71 -17.17 -7.18 6.95
C THR A 71 -18.13 -8.28 6.44
N ASP A 72 -19.44 -8.06 6.61
CA ASP A 72 -20.48 -8.95 6.06
C ASP A 72 -20.54 -8.90 4.52
N TYR A 73 -19.92 -7.89 3.89
CA TYR A 73 -19.84 -7.72 2.44
C TYR A 73 -18.54 -8.24 1.84
N GLN A 74 -17.75 -9.00 2.62
CA GLN A 74 -16.46 -9.50 2.20
C GLN A 74 -16.60 -10.41 0.95
N THR A 75 -15.80 -10.12 -0.07
CA THR A 75 -15.72 -10.95 -1.29
C THR A 75 -14.27 -11.31 -1.59
N PHE A 76 -14.05 -12.20 -2.57
CA PHE A 76 -12.72 -12.76 -2.84
C PHE A 76 -12.44 -12.86 -4.32
N ILE A 77 -11.19 -12.59 -4.71
CA ILE A 77 -10.67 -12.83 -6.05
C ILE A 77 -9.52 -13.83 -5.95
N ARG A 78 -9.60 -14.91 -6.74
CA ARG A 78 -8.47 -15.82 -6.92
C ARG A 78 -7.37 -15.11 -7.72
N MET A 79 -6.15 -15.12 -7.18
CA MET A 79 -5.02 -14.35 -7.72
C MET A 79 -4.11 -15.17 -8.64
N GLU A 80 -4.49 -16.41 -8.94
CA GLU A 80 -3.83 -17.23 -9.95
C GLU A 80 -3.84 -16.50 -11.30
N GLY A 81 -2.69 -16.41 -11.97
CA GLY A 81 -2.50 -15.58 -13.18
C GLY A 81 -2.44 -14.06 -12.94
N LYS A 82 -3.13 -13.52 -11.92
CA LYS A 82 -3.21 -12.07 -11.63
C LYS A 82 -2.08 -11.54 -10.73
N LYS A 83 -1.31 -12.40 -10.07
CA LYS A 83 -0.18 -11.98 -9.19
C LYS A 83 0.87 -11.13 -9.91
N LYS A 84 1.17 -11.44 -11.19
CA LYS A 84 2.08 -10.63 -12.01
C LYS A 84 1.52 -9.24 -12.28
N LEU A 85 0.21 -9.14 -12.52
CA LEU A 85 -0.50 -7.88 -12.73
C LEU A 85 -0.51 -7.01 -11.47
N LEU A 86 -0.71 -7.62 -10.29
CA LEU A 86 -0.60 -6.91 -9.01
C LEU A 86 0.80 -6.32 -8.80
N LYS A 87 1.85 -7.10 -9.07
CA LYS A 87 3.24 -6.60 -8.98
C LYS A 87 3.51 -5.48 -9.98
N LEU A 88 2.96 -5.57 -11.20
CA LEU A 88 3.06 -4.52 -12.20
C LEU A 88 2.38 -3.23 -11.72
N PHE A 89 1.16 -3.35 -11.21
CA PHE A 89 0.41 -2.23 -10.63
C PHE A 89 1.22 -1.52 -9.53
N ILE A 90 1.76 -2.25 -8.55
CA ILE A 90 2.53 -1.65 -7.44
C ILE A 90 3.78 -0.92 -7.98
N LYS A 91 4.48 -1.51 -8.96
CA LYS A 91 5.67 -0.89 -9.56
C LYS A 91 5.33 0.38 -10.34
N GLU A 92 4.28 0.36 -11.15
CA GLU A 92 3.85 1.57 -11.87
C GLU A 92 3.30 2.63 -10.92
N ALA A 93 2.61 2.23 -9.84
CA ALA A 93 2.17 3.15 -8.80
C ALA A 93 3.35 3.86 -8.12
N PHE A 94 4.44 3.12 -7.88
CA PHE A 94 5.65 3.68 -7.29
C PHE A 94 6.35 4.64 -8.26
N LYS A 95 6.48 4.23 -9.52
CA LYS A 95 7.15 5.01 -10.58
C LYS A 95 6.43 6.31 -10.91
N THR A 96 5.10 6.31 -10.90
CA THR A 96 4.27 7.49 -11.21
C THR A 96 3.82 8.25 -9.97
N ASN A 97 4.32 7.85 -8.80
CA ASN A 97 3.99 8.47 -7.52
C ASN A 97 4.32 9.96 -7.53
N ASN A 98 3.35 10.79 -7.16
CA ASN A 98 3.56 12.21 -6.90
C ASN A 98 3.09 12.54 -5.48
N PRO A 99 3.99 12.53 -4.48
CA PRO A 99 3.64 12.82 -3.09
C PRO A 99 2.97 14.20 -2.91
N GLY A 100 3.36 15.18 -3.73
CA GLY A 100 2.82 16.55 -3.73
C GLY A 100 1.53 16.73 -4.52
N LYS A 101 0.99 15.66 -5.12
CA LYS A 101 -0.28 15.71 -5.84
C LYS A 101 -1.39 16.19 -4.91
N LYS A 102 -2.07 17.27 -5.30
CA LYS A 102 -3.30 17.73 -4.65
C LYS A 102 -4.44 16.81 -5.07
N MET A 103 -5.18 16.30 -4.09
CA MET A 103 -6.34 15.45 -4.34
C MET A 103 -7.58 16.31 -4.62
N SER A 104 -8.41 15.85 -5.54
CA SER A 104 -9.71 16.43 -5.85
C SER A 104 -10.61 16.45 -4.61
N ASN A 105 -11.31 17.55 -4.38
CA ASN A 105 -12.13 17.77 -3.18
C ASN A 105 -13.61 18.03 -3.49
N SER A 106 -14.01 17.96 -4.77
CA SER A 106 -15.38 18.25 -5.19
C SER A 106 -15.98 17.08 -5.99
N CYS A 107 -17.31 17.00 -5.97
CA CYS A 107 -18.03 16.00 -6.75
C CYS A 107 -17.99 16.24 -8.27
N LEU A 108 -17.55 17.43 -8.69
CA LEU A 108 -17.53 17.89 -10.10
C LEU A 108 -16.13 17.84 -10.73
N THR A 109 -15.09 17.63 -9.92
CA THR A 109 -13.70 17.45 -10.37
C THR A 109 -13.43 15.98 -10.69
N GLY A 110 -12.29 15.71 -11.34
CA GLY A 110 -11.81 14.35 -11.62
C GLY A 110 -11.71 13.46 -10.36
N VAL A 111 -11.47 12.17 -10.59
CA VAL A 111 -11.33 11.18 -9.51
C VAL A 111 -9.87 10.88 -9.28
N ASP A 112 -9.38 11.19 -8.08
CA ASP A 112 -8.02 10.91 -7.67
C ASP A 112 -7.93 9.70 -6.74
N PHE A 113 -6.78 9.02 -6.77
CA PHE A 113 -6.54 7.82 -5.99
C PHE A 113 -5.25 7.94 -5.16
N GLU A 114 -5.31 7.46 -3.93
CA GLU A 114 -4.16 7.18 -3.07
C GLU A 114 -4.21 5.70 -2.68
N TYR A 115 -3.05 5.05 -2.71
CA TYR A 115 -2.89 3.67 -2.32
C TYR A 115 -1.95 3.55 -1.14
N ILE A 116 -2.41 2.90 -0.08
CA ILE A 116 -1.62 2.61 1.11
C ILE A 116 -1.40 1.09 1.16
N PHE A 117 -0.15 0.68 0.95
CA PHE A 117 0.30 -0.70 1.02
C PHE A 117 0.89 -0.97 2.40
N LYS A 118 0.43 -2.02 3.09
CA LYS A 118 0.93 -2.40 4.42
C LYS A 118 1.31 -3.86 4.47
N SER A 119 2.51 -4.15 4.97
CA SER A 119 2.96 -5.51 5.28
C SER A 119 3.81 -5.52 6.55
N GLY A 120 3.29 -6.15 7.60
CA GLY A 120 3.86 -6.05 8.96
C GLY A 120 3.99 -4.58 9.37
N ASN A 121 5.21 -4.18 9.78
CA ASN A 121 5.51 -2.80 10.18
C ASN A 121 5.87 -1.86 9.02
N THR A 122 5.77 -2.33 7.78
CA THR A 122 6.10 -1.53 6.59
C THR A 122 4.84 -0.96 5.98
N THR A 123 4.83 0.37 5.81
CA THR A 123 3.78 1.11 5.09
C THR A 123 4.40 1.88 3.94
N LEU A 124 3.79 1.82 2.77
CA LEU A 124 4.15 2.55 1.57
C LEU A 124 2.90 3.26 1.03
N THR A 125 2.91 4.59 1.01
CA THR A 125 1.79 5.41 0.57
C THR A 125 2.11 6.05 -0.77
N LEU A 126 1.30 5.77 -1.78
CA LEU A 126 1.53 6.19 -3.17
C LEU A 126 0.32 6.95 -3.72
N ARG A 127 0.60 8.02 -4.45
CA ARG A 127 -0.36 8.92 -5.11
C ARG A 127 -0.06 8.91 -6.62
N PRO A 128 -0.37 7.81 -7.32
CA PRO A 128 0.01 7.63 -8.70
C PRO A 128 -0.86 8.45 -9.66
N ASP A 129 -0.51 8.38 -10.94
CA ASP A 129 -1.34 8.91 -12.02
C ASP A 129 -2.62 8.07 -12.26
N GLU A 130 -3.53 8.61 -13.06
CA GLU A 130 -4.81 7.96 -13.36
C GLU A 130 -4.65 6.65 -14.13
N ARG A 131 -3.58 6.51 -14.94
CA ARG A 131 -3.33 5.33 -15.77
C ARG A 131 -3.10 4.10 -14.89
N THR A 132 -2.41 4.28 -13.77
CA THR A 132 -2.14 3.21 -12.80
C THR A 132 -3.42 2.57 -12.25
N ASN A 133 -4.51 3.35 -12.09
CA ASN A 133 -5.79 2.84 -11.60
C ASN A 133 -6.42 1.82 -12.57
N SER A 134 -6.19 1.96 -13.88
CA SER A 134 -6.70 1.00 -14.87
C SER A 134 -6.15 -0.41 -14.65
N ILE A 135 -4.86 -0.53 -14.29
CA ILE A 135 -4.21 -1.81 -14.00
C ILE A 135 -4.82 -2.46 -12.75
N PHE A 136 -5.08 -1.67 -11.71
CA PHE A 136 -5.72 -2.18 -10.50
C PHE A 136 -7.16 -2.64 -10.77
N ASN A 137 -7.92 -1.89 -11.57
CA ASN A 137 -9.28 -2.25 -11.95
C ASN A 137 -9.35 -3.57 -12.73
N GLN A 138 -8.36 -3.89 -13.56
CA GLN A 138 -8.29 -5.19 -14.23
C GLN A 138 -8.21 -6.34 -13.22
N ILE A 139 -7.46 -6.17 -12.12
CA ILE A 139 -7.39 -7.18 -11.05
C ILE A 139 -8.77 -7.38 -10.42
N ILE A 140 -9.47 -6.29 -10.12
CA ILE A 140 -10.74 -6.29 -9.37
C ILE A 140 -11.94 -6.72 -10.23
N TYR A 141 -11.97 -6.35 -11.52
CA TYR A 141 -13.19 -6.45 -12.34
C TYR A 141 -13.06 -7.35 -13.57
N GLU A 142 -11.87 -7.69 -14.07
CA GLU A 142 -11.77 -8.67 -15.17
C GLU A 142 -12.01 -10.08 -14.64
N GLY A 143 -13.02 -10.76 -15.21
CA GLY A 143 -13.45 -12.11 -14.83
C GLY A 143 -14.73 -12.18 -14.00
N LYS A 144 -15.52 -11.10 -13.94
CA LYS A 144 -16.98 -11.21 -13.70
C LYS A 144 -17.71 -11.57 -14.98
#